data_AF-A0A7S2IQH2-F1
#
_entry.id   AF-A0A7S2IQH2-F1
#
_cell.length_a   1.000
_cell.length_b   1.000
_cell.length_c   1.000
_cell.angle_alpha   90.00
_cell.angle_beta   90.00
_cell.angle_gamma   90.00
#
_symmetry.space_group_name_H-M   'P 1'
#
loop_
_entity.id
_entity.type
_entity.pdbx_description
1 polymer ?
#
loop_
_entity_poly.entity_id
_entity_poly.type
_entity_poly.pdbx_seq_one_letter_code
_entity_poly.pdbx_strand_id
1 'polypeptide(L)'
;IDALLDICQRLAAEAVGWRLHERRGPMALFVYGLDHMPESDASVAQSCCRLAHSMLQTHAAERTSASARGAWDSYSGVGWSSAAQLEPSLSIGLGAGAVLSGVIATAPVSRHMLVGEPVEQARSHAMHRNAELAYADA
;
A
#
# COMPACT_ATOMS: atom_id res chain seq x y z
N ILE A 1 8.65 -5.49 5.79
CA ILE A 1 7.86 -4.27 5.45
C ILE A 1 8.48 -3.52 4.28
N ASP A 2 9.78 -3.17 4.31
CA ASP A 2 10.40 -2.39 3.22
C ASP A 2 10.36 -3.09 1.85
N ALA A 3 10.63 -4.40 1.78
CA ALA A 3 10.51 -5.15 0.52
C ALA A 3 9.10 -5.06 -0.10
N LEU A 4 8.06 -5.13 0.74
CA LEU A 4 6.64 -5.06 0.35
C LEU A 4 6.28 -3.69 -0.24
N LEU A 5 6.80 -2.63 0.37
CA LEU A 5 6.65 -1.27 -0.14
C LEU A 5 7.39 -1.08 -1.45
N ASP A 6 8.58 -1.65 -1.61
CA ASP A 6 9.35 -1.55 -2.85
C ASP A 6 8.65 -2.29 -4.01
N ILE A 7 7.96 -3.40 -3.73
CA ILE A 7 7.09 -4.08 -4.71
C ILE A 7 5.90 -3.22 -5.09
N CYS A 8 5.20 -2.66 -4.11
CA CYS A 8 4.07 -1.76 -4.36
C CYS A 8 4.50 -0.55 -5.19
N GLN A 9 5.69 -0.01 -4.93
CA GLN A 9 6.26 1.09 -5.70
C GLN A 9 6.58 0.70 -7.14
N ARG A 10 7.16 -0.49 -7.38
CA ARG A 10 7.40 -0.98 -8.75
C ARG A 10 6.10 -1.19 -9.51
N LEU A 11 5.11 -1.85 -8.91
CA LEU A 11 3.79 -2.05 -9.51
C LEU A 11 3.11 -0.73 -9.86
N ALA A 12 3.22 0.28 -8.99
CA ALA A 12 2.71 1.61 -9.27
C ALA A 12 3.50 2.33 -10.37
N ALA A 13 4.83 2.18 -10.42
CA ALA A 13 5.67 2.79 -11.45
C ALA A 13 5.44 2.20 -12.85
N GLU A 14 5.11 0.91 -12.93
CA GLU A 14 4.74 0.22 -14.17
C GLU A 14 3.31 0.58 -14.63
N ALA A 15 2.45 1.00 -13.71
CA ALA A 15 1.08 1.40 -14.01
C ALA A 15 1.04 2.85 -14.55
N VAL A 16 0.61 3.00 -15.81
CA VAL A 16 0.50 4.31 -16.46
C VAL A 16 -0.38 5.27 -15.64
N GLY A 17 0.11 6.48 -15.40
CA GLY A 17 -0.60 7.55 -14.71
C GLY A 17 -0.53 7.50 -13.18
N TRP A 18 0.16 6.52 -12.60
CA TRP A 18 0.38 6.43 -11.16
C TRP A 18 1.69 7.07 -10.72
N ARG A 19 1.68 7.70 -9.55
CA ARG A 19 2.87 8.26 -8.90
C ARG A 19 2.89 7.96 -7.41
N LEU A 20 4.06 7.65 -6.88
CA LEU A 20 4.30 7.69 -5.44
C LEU A 20 4.34 9.16 -5.01
N HIS A 21 3.39 9.58 -4.18
CA HIS A 21 3.33 10.95 -3.67
C HIS A 21 4.02 11.08 -2.30
N GLU A 22 3.85 10.09 -1.44
CA GLU A 22 4.42 10.16 -0.08
C GLU A 22 4.77 8.76 0.47
N ARG A 23 5.91 8.67 1.18
CA ARG A 23 6.30 7.53 2.01
C ARG A 23 6.52 8.02 3.44
N ARG A 24 5.82 7.43 4.42
CA ARG A 24 5.99 7.69 5.86
C ARG A 24 6.06 6.37 6.61
N GLY A 25 7.28 5.95 6.97
CA GLY A 25 7.50 4.66 7.63
C GLY A 25 6.90 3.51 6.81
N PRO A 26 5.99 2.68 7.39
CA PRO A 26 5.37 1.55 6.70
C PRO A 26 4.24 1.95 5.72
N MET A 27 3.91 3.24 5.59
CA MET A 27 2.81 3.73 4.75
C MET A 27 3.35 4.39 3.48
N ALA A 28 2.73 4.06 2.34
CA ALA A 28 2.93 4.75 1.07
C ALA A 28 1.58 5.25 0.51
N LEU A 29 1.59 6.44 -0.06
CA LEU A 29 0.46 7.05 -0.75
C LEU A 29 0.77 7.13 -2.25
N PHE A 30 -0.06 6.45 -3.04
CA PHE A 30 0.00 6.46 -4.50
C PHE A 30 -1.19 7.23 -5.06
N VAL A 31 -0.98 7.91 -6.17
CA VAL A 31 -1.97 8.83 -6.73
C VAL A 31 -2.05 8.64 -8.23
N TYR A 32 -3.27 8.69 -8.75
CA TYR A 32 -3.59 8.57 -10.16
C TYR A 32 -4.30 9.85 -10.64
N GLY A 33 -3.95 10.31 -11.84
CA GLY A 33 -4.71 11.37 -12.52
C GLY A 33 -4.42 12.81 -12.08
N LEU A 34 -3.33 13.07 -11.36
CA LEU A 34 -2.91 14.45 -11.02
C LEU A 34 -2.40 15.22 -12.24
N ASP A 35 -1.53 14.59 -13.03
CA ASP A 35 -0.91 15.25 -14.19
C ASP A 35 -1.74 15.08 -15.46
N HIS A 36 -2.61 14.06 -15.51
CA HIS A 36 -3.42 13.71 -16.68
C HIS A 36 -4.85 13.49 -16.21
N MET A 37 -5.76 14.33 -16.71
CA MET A 37 -7.16 14.22 -16.35
C MET A 37 -7.69 12.87 -16.86
N PRO A 38 -8.22 12.01 -15.99
CA PRO A 38 -8.77 10.73 -16.39
C PRO A 38 -10.00 10.93 -17.27
N GLU A 39 -10.23 10.01 -18.21
CA GLU A 39 -11.35 10.11 -19.17
C GLU A 39 -12.72 10.08 -18.48
N SER A 40 -12.82 9.48 -17.28
CA SER A 40 -14.02 9.44 -16.45
C SER A 40 -13.72 8.98 -15.02
N ASP A 41 -14.62 9.26 -14.07
CA ASP A 41 -14.54 8.74 -12.70
C ASP A 41 -14.53 7.21 -12.64
N ALA A 42 -15.25 6.55 -13.56
CA ALA A 42 -15.24 5.09 -13.67
C ALA A 42 -13.84 4.55 -14.03
N SER A 43 -13.12 5.24 -14.93
CA SER A 43 -11.75 4.87 -15.31
C SER A 43 -10.76 5.04 -14.14
N VAL A 44 -10.98 6.03 -13.28
CA VAL A 44 -10.20 6.23 -12.04
C VAL A 44 -10.44 5.08 -11.08
N ALA A 45 -11.71 4.80 -10.76
CA ALA A 45 -12.08 3.74 -9.83
C ALA A 45 -11.56 2.37 -10.31
N GLN A 46 -11.71 2.06 -11.61
CA GLN A 46 -11.19 0.82 -12.19
C GLN A 46 -9.66 0.74 -12.08
N SER A 47 -8.94 1.83 -12.34
CA SER A 47 -7.49 1.85 -12.22
C SER A 47 -7.03 1.67 -10.77
N CYS A 48 -7.70 2.31 -9.81
CA CYS A 48 -7.46 2.14 -8.38
C CYS A 48 -7.67 0.69 -7.94
N CYS A 49 -8.79 0.08 -8.34
CA CYS A 49 -9.09 -1.32 -8.02
C CYS A 49 -8.09 -2.29 -8.65
N ARG A 50 -7.67 -2.06 -9.90
CA ARG A 50 -6.66 -2.92 -10.56
C ARG A 50 -5.32 -2.89 -9.85
N LEU A 51 -4.82 -1.69 -9.53
CA LEU A 51 -3.54 -1.58 -8.83
C LEU A 51 -3.61 -2.22 -7.44
N ALA A 52 -4.69 -1.96 -6.68
CA ALA A 52 -4.90 -2.57 -5.38
C ALA A 52 -4.97 -4.11 -5.46
N HIS A 53 -5.66 -4.64 -6.48
CA HIS A 53 -5.75 -6.07 -6.71
C HIS A 53 -4.37 -6.68 -7.02
N SER A 54 -3.58 -6.06 -7.90
CA SER A 54 -2.22 -6.50 -8.21
C SER A 54 -1.33 -6.50 -6.97
N MET A 55 -1.38 -5.46 -6.15
CA MET A 55 -0.62 -5.38 -4.88
C MET A 55 -0.98 -6.53 -3.94
N LEU A 56 -2.29 -6.83 -3.78
CA LEU A 56 -2.75 -7.93 -2.94
C LEU A 56 -2.34 -9.30 -3.49
N GLN A 57 -2.44 -9.52 -4.81
CA GLN A 57 -2.03 -10.77 -5.43
C GLN A 57 -0.52 -11.01 -5.30
N THR A 58 0.31 -10.01 -5.58
CA THR A 58 1.76 -10.13 -5.42
C THR A 58 2.13 -10.38 -3.96
N HIS A 59 1.50 -9.68 -3.01
CA HIS A 59 1.70 -9.95 -1.59
C HIS A 59 1.33 -11.39 -1.21
N ALA A 60 0.19 -11.91 -1.68
CA ALA A 60 -0.22 -13.29 -1.42
C ALA A 60 0.73 -14.34 -2.04
N ALA A 61 1.24 -14.08 -3.25
CA ALA A 61 2.21 -14.94 -3.91
C ALA A 61 3.55 -14.98 -3.16
N GLU A 62 4.01 -13.82 -2.68
CA GLU A 62 5.22 -13.74 -1.87
C GLU A 62 5.07 -14.40 -0.51
N ARG A 63 3.91 -14.28 0.13
CA ARG A 63 3.59 -15.01 1.36
C ARG A 63 3.65 -16.52 1.15
N THR A 64 3.01 -17.01 0.09
CA THR A 64 3.04 -18.45 -0.24
C THR A 64 4.48 -18.92 -0.51
N SER A 65 5.28 -18.11 -1.21
CA SER A 65 6.68 -18.44 -1.53
C SER A 65 7.61 -18.35 -0.31
N ALA A 66 7.38 -17.41 0.60
CA ALA A 66 8.12 -17.28 1.86
C ALA A 66 7.76 -18.42 2.82
N SER A 67 6.47 -18.76 2.93
CA SER A 67 5.99 -19.89 3.72
C SER A 67 6.54 -21.22 3.20
N ALA A 68 6.56 -21.43 1.88
CA ALA A 68 7.15 -22.63 1.28
C ALA A 68 8.66 -22.75 1.52
N ARG A 69 9.41 -21.64 1.46
CA ARG A 69 10.84 -21.60 1.80
C ARG A 69 11.08 -21.87 3.28
N GLY A 70 10.30 -21.24 4.17
CA GLY A 70 10.37 -21.50 5.60
C GLY A 70 10.01 -22.95 5.97
N ALA A 71 9.06 -23.57 5.26
CA ALA A 71 8.73 -24.98 5.42
C ALA A 71 9.86 -25.90 4.94
N TRP A 72 10.54 -25.56 3.84
CA TRP A 72 11.70 -26.31 3.34
C TRP A 72 12.89 -26.20 4.29
N ASP A 73 13.18 -25.01 4.79
CA ASP A 73 14.26 -24.77 5.75
C ASP A 73 13.96 -25.46 7.10
N SER A 74 12.70 -25.43 7.56
CA SER A 74 12.23 -26.16 8.76
C SER A 74 12.24 -27.68 8.60
N TYR A 75 12.10 -28.19 7.38
CA TYR A 75 12.23 -29.62 7.08
C TYR A 75 13.71 -30.07 7.13
N SER A 76 14.64 -29.16 6.88
CA SER A 76 16.09 -29.43 6.88
C SER A 76 16.80 -29.22 8.24
N GLY A 77 16.13 -28.60 9.22
CA GLY A 77 16.69 -28.26 10.52
C GLY A 77 15.74 -28.59 11.67
N VAL A 78 16.19 -29.46 12.57
CA VAL A 78 15.47 -29.98 13.75
C VAL A 78 14.85 -28.85 14.59
N GLY A 79 13.53 -28.90 14.80
CA GLY A 79 12.83 -28.20 15.89
C GLY A 79 11.66 -27.32 15.45
N TRP A 80 10.43 -27.84 15.54
CA TRP A 80 9.20 -27.04 15.45
C TRP A 80 9.21 -25.93 16.51
N SER A 81 9.61 -24.73 16.11
CA SER A 81 9.49 -23.52 16.91
C SER A 81 8.83 -22.44 16.07
N SER A 82 7.52 -22.35 16.24
CA SER A 82 6.70 -21.14 16.07
C SER A 82 6.99 -20.29 14.82
N ALA A 83 6.56 -20.73 13.65
CA ALA A 83 6.28 -19.84 12.51
C ALA A 83 4.96 -19.05 12.70
N ALA A 84 4.67 -18.65 13.95
CA ALA A 84 3.68 -17.64 14.27
C ALA A 84 4.40 -16.27 14.40
N GLN A 85 5.35 -16.00 13.49
CA GLN A 85 5.85 -14.64 13.33
C GLN A 85 4.68 -13.84 12.77
N LEU A 86 4.17 -12.88 13.56
CA LEU A 86 3.12 -11.94 13.17
C LEU A 86 3.45 -11.35 11.79
N GLU A 87 2.82 -11.92 10.76
CA GLU A 87 3.07 -11.56 9.37
C GLU A 87 2.52 -10.15 9.11
N PRO A 88 3.29 -9.23 8.50
CA PRO A 88 2.80 -7.89 8.23
C PRO A 88 1.61 -7.97 7.25
N SER A 89 0.41 -7.63 7.74
CA SER A 89 -0.79 -7.51 6.92
C SER A 89 -0.68 -6.28 6.01
N LEU A 90 -0.83 -6.49 4.70
CA LEU A 90 -0.98 -5.37 3.76
C LEU A 90 -2.43 -4.86 3.83
N SER A 91 -2.59 -3.61 4.25
CA SER A 91 -3.86 -2.90 4.18
C SER A 91 -3.81 -1.84 3.09
N ILE A 92 -4.87 -1.77 2.28
CA ILE A 92 -5.01 -0.80 1.18
C ILE A 92 -6.32 -0.05 1.39
N GLY A 93 -6.22 1.27 1.52
CA GLY A 93 -7.37 2.17 1.50
C GLY A 93 -7.45 2.91 0.17
N LEU A 94 -8.66 3.04 -0.36
CA LEU A 94 -8.93 3.75 -1.60
C LEU A 94 -9.81 4.96 -1.33
N GLY A 95 -9.54 6.05 -2.05
CA GLY A 95 -10.35 7.26 -2.09
C GLY A 95 -10.26 7.88 -3.48
N ALA A 96 -11.37 8.41 -3.98
CA ALA A 96 -11.45 9.05 -5.30
C ALA A 96 -12.26 10.35 -5.19
N GLY A 97 -11.80 11.39 -5.87
CA GLY A 97 -12.46 12.69 -5.87
C GLY A 97 -11.47 13.84 -6.06
N ALA A 98 -11.96 15.06 -5.90
CA ALA A 98 -11.14 16.26 -6.00
C ALA A 98 -10.14 16.35 -4.85
N VAL A 99 -8.89 16.70 -5.18
CA VAL A 99 -7.82 16.95 -4.22
C VAL A 99 -7.11 18.25 -4.57
N LEU A 100 -6.68 18.98 -3.56
CA LEU A 100 -5.77 20.11 -3.70
C LEU A 100 -4.33 19.60 -3.68
N SER A 101 -3.55 20.00 -4.68
CA SER A 101 -2.13 19.65 -4.82
C SER A 101 -1.28 20.91 -4.74
N GLY A 102 -0.25 20.91 -3.91
CA GLY A 102 0.63 22.07 -3.77
C GLY A 102 1.86 21.81 -2.92
N VAL A 103 2.73 22.81 -2.81
CA VAL A 103 3.92 22.74 -1.95
C VAL A 103 3.65 23.53 -0.67
N ILE A 104 3.84 22.89 0.48
CA ILE A 104 3.88 23.57 1.78
C ILE A 104 5.35 23.77 2.13
N ALA A 105 5.74 25.02 2.36
CA ALA A 105 7.08 25.39 2.78
C ALA A 105 7.04 25.95 4.21
N THR A 106 7.64 25.22 5.14
CA THR A 106 7.98 25.69 6.48
C THR A 106 9.49 25.59 6.62
N ALA A 107 10.19 26.73 6.56
CA ALA A 107 11.65 26.75 6.55
C ALA A 107 12.22 25.90 7.69
N PRO A 108 13.17 24.97 7.43
CA PRO A 108 13.93 24.77 6.18
C PRO A 108 13.34 23.73 5.20
N VAL A 109 12.12 23.23 5.42
CA VAL A 109 11.55 22.10 4.68
C VAL A 109 10.41 22.54 3.76
N SER A 110 10.52 22.21 2.48
CA SER A 110 9.41 22.26 1.52
C SER A 110 8.96 20.86 1.17
N ARG A 111 7.65 20.59 1.18
CA ARG A 111 7.08 19.28 0.81
C ARG A 111 5.87 19.45 -0.11
N HIS A 112 5.80 18.63 -1.15
CA HIS A 112 4.59 18.48 -1.95
C HIS A 112 3.51 17.74 -1.14
N MET A 113 2.31 18.32 -1.04
CA MET A 113 1.22 17.82 -0.22
C MET A 113 -0.06 17.73 -1.04
N LEU A 114 -0.83 16.68 -0.77
CA LEU A 114 -2.19 16.51 -1.25
C LEU A 114 -3.13 16.66 -0.07
N VAL A 115 -4.16 17.46 -0.25
CA VAL A 115 -5.18 17.74 0.77
C VAL A 115 -6.54 17.55 0.15
N GLY A 116 -7.42 16.84 0.86
CA GLY A 116 -8.79 16.63 0.43
C GLY A 116 -9.40 15.44 1.14
N GLU A 117 -10.73 15.41 1.18
CA GLU A 117 -11.50 14.29 1.73
C GLU A 117 -11.06 12.92 1.16
N PRO A 118 -10.80 12.75 -0.15
CA PRO A 118 -10.36 11.46 -0.69
C PRO A 118 -9.02 10.96 -0.10
N VAL A 119 -8.11 11.88 0.25
CA VAL A 119 -6.82 11.52 0.85
C VAL A 119 -7.02 11.02 2.28
N GLU A 120 -7.86 11.70 3.06
CA GLU A 120 -8.17 11.29 4.43
C GLU A 120 -8.97 9.99 4.47
N GLN A 121 -9.91 9.80 3.54
CA GLN A 121 -10.66 8.55 3.39
C GLN A 121 -9.72 7.37 3.07
N ALA A 122 -8.82 7.54 2.11
CA ALA A 122 -7.84 6.50 1.77
C ALA A 122 -6.93 6.13 2.96
N ARG A 123 -6.46 7.14 3.72
CA ARG A 123 -5.65 6.90 4.92
C ARG A 123 -6.44 6.20 6.02
N SER A 124 -7.65 6.67 6.31
CA SER A 124 -8.54 6.10 7.31
C SER A 124 -8.83 4.63 7.01
N HIS A 125 -9.22 4.30 5.77
CA HIS A 125 -9.49 2.92 5.35
C HIS A 125 -8.25 2.02 5.44
N ALA A 126 -7.06 2.54 5.10
CA ALA A 126 -5.82 1.78 5.26
C ALA A 126 -5.51 1.49 6.74
N MET A 127 -5.80 2.44 7.64
CA MET A 127 -5.51 2.32 9.07
C MET A 127 -6.56 1.53 9.86
N HIS A 128 -7.85 1.66 9.54
CA HIS A 128 -8.94 1.00 10.28
C HIS A 128 -8.81 -0.52 10.27
N ARG A 129 -8.40 -1.09 9.13
CA ARG A 129 -8.17 -2.54 9.00
C ARG A 129 -7.02 -3.06 9.89
N ASN A 130 -6.01 -2.23 10.15
CA ASN A 130 -4.92 -2.60 11.05
C ASN A 130 -5.37 -2.57 12.52
N ALA A 131 -6.31 -1.68 12.87
CA ALA A 131 -6.89 -1.61 14.22
C ALA A 131 -7.85 -2.79 14.50
N GLU A 132 -8.64 -3.22 13.52
CA GLU A 132 -9.52 -4.39 13.64
C GLU A 132 -8.73 -5.70 13.81
N LEU A 133 -7.62 -5.85 13.08
CA LEU A 133 -6.73 -7.00 13.21
C LEU A 133 -6.02 -7.03 14.57
N ALA A 134 -5.61 -5.87 15.10
CA ALA A 134 -4.99 -5.77 16.42
C ALA A 134 -5.96 -6.10 17.57
N TYR A 135 -7.27 -5.91 17.37
CA TYR A 135 -8.30 -6.24 18.36
C TYR A 135 -8.79 -7.69 18.26
N ALA A 136 -8.69 -8.32 17.09
CA ALA A 136 -9.04 -9.73 16.91
C ALA A 136 -8.01 -10.70 17.51
N ASP A 137 -6.79 -10.22 17.76
CA ASP A 137 -5.69 -10.95 18.40
C ASP A 137 -5.56 -10.68 19.93
N ALA A 138 -6.48 -9.93 20.54
CA ALA A 138 -6.51 -9.58 21.97
C ALA A 138 -7.61 -10.33 22.73
#